data_AF-A0A932BDB3-F1
#
_entry.id   AF-A0A932BDB3-F1
#
_cell.length_a   1.000
_cell.length_b   1.000
_cell.length_c   1.000
_cell.angle_alpha   90.00
_cell.angle_beta   90.00
_cell.angle_gamma   90.00
#
_symmetry.space_group_name_H-M   'P 1'
#
loop_
_entity.id
_entity.type
_entity.pdbx_description
1 polymer ?
#
loop_
_entity_poly.entity_id
_entity_poly.type
_entity_poly.pdbx_seq_one_letter_code
_entity_poly.pdbx_strand_id
1 'polypeptide(L)'
;MNGQFKGMYVDILTKAAERLKPAYTLELQPRPWKRGLADMEFGSAFALFPPGLKRERSYIDHYSVAIYRETVVVFCHEDVLRKPRRNFPRDFADLTIGVNLGFLLSDRLMQASRQGIVKLEAALEAMKMSGEMARIVGDYLH
;
A
#
# COMPACT_ATOMS: atom_id res chain seq x y z
N MET A 1 26.25 8.39 -3.10
CA MET A 1 25.41 7.39 -2.41
C MET A 1 25.58 6.06 -3.13
N ASN A 2 26.15 5.04 -2.50
CA ASN A 2 26.32 3.72 -3.11
C ASN A 2 25.00 2.92 -3.00
N GLY A 3 23.93 3.48 -3.59
CA GLY A 3 22.54 3.10 -3.37
C GLY A 3 22.26 1.64 -3.73
N GLN A 4 22.30 0.78 -2.74
CA GLN A 4 21.81 -0.59 -2.84
C GLN A 4 20.32 -0.60 -2.51
N PHE A 5 19.52 -1.21 -3.39
CA PHE A 5 18.15 -1.57 -3.04
C PHE A 5 18.18 -2.58 -1.90
N LYS A 6 17.39 -2.33 -0.86
CA LYS A 6 17.26 -3.20 0.31
C LYS A 6 15.78 -3.35 0.66
N GLY A 7 15.45 -4.48 1.25
CA GLY A 7 14.11 -4.79 1.74
C GLY A 7 13.63 -6.14 1.26
N MET A 8 12.61 -6.68 1.94
CA MET A 8 12.11 -8.04 1.74
C MET A 8 11.79 -8.36 0.27
N TYR A 9 11.12 -7.45 -0.44
CA TYR A 9 10.80 -7.64 -1.86
C TYR A 9 12.05 -7.76 -2.75
N VAL A 10 13.08 -6.95 -2.46
CA VAL A 10 14.36 -6.99 -3.19
C VAL A 10 15.03 -8.35 -2.96
N ASP A 11 15.00 -8.86 -1.73
CA ASP A 11 15.61 -10.14 -1.38
C ASP A 11 14.92 -11.32 -2.08
N ILE A 12 13.57 -11.32 -2.09
CA ILE A 12 12.77 -12.34 -2.78
C ILE A 12 13.05 -12.32 -4.29
N LEU A 13 12.98 -11.16 -4.92
CA LEU A 13 13.20 -11.01 -6.36
C LEU A 13 14.62 -11.39 -6.76
N THR A 14 15.61 -11.01 -5.95
CA THR A 14 17.01 -11.40 -6.17
C THR A 14 17.16 -12.91 -6.12
N LYS A 15 16.60 -13.59 -5.11
CA LYS A 15 16.64 -15.06 -5.00
C LYS A 15 15.91 -15.76 -6.14
N ALA A 16 14.81 -15.20 -6.64
CA ALA A 16 14.11 -15.73 -7.81
C ALA A 16 14.97 -15.59 -9.08
N ALA A 17 15.56 -14.42 -9.31
CA ALA A 17 16.41 -14.15 -10.47
C ALA A 17 17.65 -15.05 -10.51
N GLU A 18 18.28 -15.34 -9.36
CA GLU A 18 19.40 -16.30 -9.30
C GLU A 18 19.03 -17.68 -9.85
N ARG A 19 17.78 -18.14 -9.65
CA ARG A 19 17.30 -19.42 -10.17
C ARG A 19 17.01 -19.41 -11.67
N LEU A 20 16.89 -18.23 -12.26
CA LEU A 20 16.58 -18.03 -13.68
C LEU A 20 17.82 -17.78 -14.54
N LYS A 21 19.00 -17.67 -13.92
CA LYS A 21 20.27 -17.54 -14.65
C LYS A 21 20.58 -18.81 -15.46
N PRO A 22 21.22 -18.67 -16.64
CA PRO A 22 21.65 -17.42 -17.25
C PRO A 22 20.59 -16.74 -18.12
N ALA A 23 19.40 -17.35 -18.28
CA ALA A 23 18.38 -16.88 -19.20
C ALA A 23 17.85 -15.48 -18.86
N TYR A 24 17.87 -15.10 -17.58
CA TYR A 24 17.45 -13.78 -17.11
C TYR A 24 18.44 -13.16 -16.13
N THR A 25 18.55 -11.83 -16.18
CA THR A 25 19.25 -11.00 -15.20
C THR A 25 18.26 -10.02 -14.56
N LEU A 26 18.54 -9.60 -13.33
CA LEU A 26 17.71 -8.63 -12.60
C LEU A 26 18.40 -7.28 -12.56
N GLU A 27 17.74 -6.25 -13.08
CA GLU A 27 18.09 -4.86 -12.90
C GLU A 27 16.96 -4.15 -12.15
N LEU A 28 17.29 -3.46 -11.06
CA LEU A 28 16.34 -2.70 -10.26
C LEU A 28 16.53 -1.21 -10.51
N GLN A 29 15.43 -0.50 -10.77
CA GLN A 29 15.43 0.94 -11.00
C GLN A 29 14.42 1.63 -10.06
N PRO A 30 14.81 2.70 -9.33
CA PRO A 30 13.88 3.40 -8.46
C PRO A 30 13.00 4.30 -9.32
N ARG A 31 11.67 4.17 -9.19
CA ARG A 31 10.70 5.01 -9.91
C ARG A 31 9.70 5.61 -8.93
N PRO A 32 9.36 6.91 -9.05
CA PRO A 32 8.17 7.45 -8.40
C PRO A 32 6.94 6.64 -8.82
N TRP A 33 6.08 6.29 -7.87
CA TRP A 33 4.99 5.32 -8.10
C TRP A 33 4.10 5.63 -9.30
N LYS A 34 3.63 6.89 -9.40
CA LYS A 34 2.81 7.34 -10.54
C LYS A 34 3.53 7.17 -11.89
N ARG A 35 4.84 7.41 -11.92
CA ARG A 35 5.66 7.25 -13.12
C ARG A 35 5.81 5.78 -13.47
N GLY A 36 6.10 4.92 -12.49
CA GLY A 36 6.18 3.47 -12.71
C GLY A 36 4.88 2.88 -13.25
N LEU A 37 3.71 3.32 -12.76
CA LEU A 37 2.42 2.92 -13.31
C LEU A 37 2.23 3.38 -14.76
N ALA A 38 2.59 4.61 -15.07
CA ALA A 38 2.54 5.12 -16.44
C ALA A 38 3.51 4.35 -17.37
N ASP A 39 4.71 3.99 -16.89
CA ASP A 39 5.66 3.19 -17.66
C ASP A 39 5.10 1.80 -17.99
N MET A 40 4.36 1.18 -17.05
CA MET A 40 3.65 -0.09 -17.31
C MET A 40 2.53 0.09 -18.35
N GLU A 41 1.74 1.15 -18.23
CA GLU A 41 0.64 1.45 -19.16
C GLU A 41 1.12 1.73 -20.58
N PHE A 42 2.26 2.42 -20.73
CA PHE A 42 2.89 2.70 -22.02
C PHE A 42 3.80 1.57 -22.52
N GLY A 43 3.97 0.48 -21.77
CA GLY A 43 4.83 -0.65 -22.14
C GLY A 43 6.33 -0.34 -22.12
N SER A 44 6.77 0.71 -21.41
CA SER A 44 8.18 1.09 -21.28
C SER A 44 8.87 0.50 -20.05
N ALA A 45 8.12 -0.17 -19.16
CA ALA A 45 8.64 -0.98 -18.07
C ALA A 45 8.24 -2.45 -18.24
N PHE A 46 9.19 -3.36 -17.98
CA PHE A 46 8.94 -4.81 -18.02
C PHE A 46 8.09 -5.29 -16.83
N ALA A 47 8.40 -4.80 -15.64
CA ALA A 47 7.71 -5.14 -14.41
C ALA A 47 7.80 -3.98 -13.40
N LEU A 48 6.85 -3.97 -12.45
CA LEU A 48 6.80 -3.01 -11.35
C LEU A 48 6.50 -3.77 -10.06
N PHE A 49 7.19 -3.43 -8.97
CA PHE A 49 6.90 -3.94 -7.63
C PHE A 49 6.93 -2.82 -6.57
N PRO A 50 6.16 -2.91 -5.48
CA PRO A 50 5.11 -3.89 -5.21
C PRO A 50 3.70 -3.35 -5.57
N PRO A 51 3.07 -3.72 -6.71
CA PRO A 51 1.64 -3.53 -6.86
C PRO A 51 0.94 -4.76 -6.28
N GLY A 52 0.13 -4.54 -5.25
CA GLY A 52 -1.00 -5.43 -5.05
C GLY A 52 -1.99 -5.33 -6.21
N LEU A 53 -2.82 -6.36 -6.35
CA LEU A 53 -3.78 -6.51 -7.45
C LEU A 53 -4.85 -5.42 -7.40
N LYS A 54 -5.05 -4.71 -8.53
CA LYS A 54 -6.13 -3.72 -8.72
C LYS A 54 -6.79 -3.96 -10.06
N ARG A 55 -8.08 -4.29 -10.04
CA ARG A 55 -8.86 -4.58 -11.26
C ARG A 55 -9.00 -3.37 -12.17
N GLU A 56 -8.89 -2.16 -11.62
CA GLU A 56 -8.96 -0.91 -12.39
C GLU A 56 -7.71 -0.67 -13.25
N ARG A 57 -6.59 -1.38 -12.98
CA ARG A 57 -5.37 -1.30 -13.78
C ARG A 57 -5.41 -2.34 -14.91
N SER A 58 -6.36 -2.18 -15.83
CA SER A 58 -6.60 -3.13 -16.92
C SER A 58 -5.42 -3.33 -17.87
N TYR A 59 -4.46 -2.41 -17.88
CA TYR A 59 -3.19 -2.52 -18.62
C TYR A 59 -2.14 -3.41 -17.95
N ILE A 60 -2.42 -3.91 -16.73
CA ILE A 60 -1.59 -4.93 -16.05
C ILE A 60 -2.38 -6.25 -16.10
N ASP A 61 -2.09 -7.09 -17.07
CA ASP A 61 -2.76 -8.37 -17.31
C ASP A 61 -2.07 -9.53 -16.57
N HIS A 62 -0.75 -9.45 -16.40
CA HIS A 62 0.06 -10.50 -15.79
C HIS A 62 0.56 -10.10 -14.40
N TYR A 63 0.03 -10.79 -13.40
CA TYR A 63 0.55 -10.77 -12.03
C TYR A 63 1.37 -12.04 -11.77
N SER A 64 2.44 -11.93 -10.99
CA SER A 64 3.12 -13.11 -10.47
C SER A 64 2.18 -13.89 -9.55
N VAL A 65 2.61 -15.10 -9.15
CA VAL A 65 2.11 -15.70 -7.91
C VAL A 65 2.29 -14.72 -6.75
N ALA A 66 1.40 -14.77 -5.76
CA ALA A 66 1.50 -13.93 -4.58
C ALA A 66 2.84 -14.19 -3.87
N ILE A 67 3.71 -13.17 -3.84
CA ILE A 67 5.03 -13.26 -3.22
C ILE A 67 4.98 -13.00 -1.71
N TYR A 68 3.91 -12.34 -1.24
CA TYR A 68 3.67 -12.04 0.17
C TYR A 68 2.18 -11.71 0.41
N ARG A 69 1.71 -11.85 1.66
CA ARG A 69 0.35 -11.45 2.07
C ARG A 69 0.44 -10.18 2.91
N GLU A 70 -0.10 -9.08 2.40
CA GLU A 70 -0.21 -7.82 3.14
C GLU A 70 -1.54 -7.77 3.90
N THR A 71 -1.51 -7.20 5.11
CA THR A 71 -2.71 -6.91 5.90
C THR A 71 -2.83 -5.42 6.14
N VAL A 72 -3.99 -4.84 5.81
CA VAL A 72 -4.26 -3.42 6.05
C VAL A 72 -4.78 -3.26 7.48
N VAL A 73 -4.09 -2.46 8.30
CA VAL A 73 -4.46 -2.21 9.70
C VAL A 73 -4.64 -0.71 9.97
N VAL A 74 -5.39 -0.39 11.02
CA VAL A 74 -5.60 0.99 11.49
C VAL A 74 -4.79 1.18 12.76
N PHE A 75 -3.87 2.13 12.74
CA PHE A 75 -3.14 2.62 13.92
C PHE A 75 -3.81 3.84 14.49
N CYS A 76 -3.94 3.89 15.81
CA CYS A 76 -4.49 5.04 16.53
C CYS A 76 -3.48 5.45 17.60
N HIS A 77 -3.42 6.75 17.90
CA HIS A 77 -2.74 7.20 19.13
C HIS A 77 -3.44 6.62 20.37
N GLU A 78 -2.70 6.42 21.44
CA GLU A 78 -3.24 5.91 22.71
C GLU A 78 -4.42 6.75 23.21
N ASP A 79 -4.36 8.07 23.07
CA ASP A 79 -5.45 8.97 23.46
C ASP A 79 -6.75 8.70 22.70
N VAL A 80 -6.66 8.34 21.41
CA VAL A 80 -7.81 7.95 20.57
C VAL A 80 -8.40 6.61 21.04
N LEU A 81 -7.56 5.72 21.58
CA LEU A 81 -7.94 4.40 22.08
C LEU A 81 -8.42 4.40 23.54
N ARG A 82 -8.40 5.54 24.24
CA ARG A 82 -9.03 5.68 25.57
C ARG A 82 -10.52 5.33 25.53
N LYS A 83 -11.18 5.61 24.40
CA LYS A 83 -12.51 5.09 24.07
C LYS A 83 -12.35 3.70 23.44
N PRO A 84 -13.04 2.65 23.92
CA PRO A 84 -13.00 1.35 23.26
C PRO A 84 -13.48 1.42 21.81
N ARG A 85 -12.66 0.92 20.87
CA ARG A 85 -12.98 0.86 19.44
C ARG A 85 -12.77 -0.55 18.91
N ARG A 86 -13.79 -1.41 19.04
CA ARG A 86 -13.73 -2.84 18.67
C ARG A 86 -14.48 -3.14 17.37
N ASN A 87 -15.42 -2.29 16.99
CA ASN A 87 -16.35 -2.51 15.88
C ASN A 87 -16.12 -1.48 14.77
N PHE A 88 -15.28 -1.83 13.81
CA PHE A 88 -15.14 -1.03 12.59
C PHE A 88 -16.38 -1.21 11.68
N PRO A 89 -16.88 -0.19 10.95
CA PRO A 89 -16.46 1.21 10.98
C PRO A 89 -17.13 2.04 12.09
N ARG A 90 -18.17 1.50 12.76
CA ARG A 90 -19.05 2.26 13.66
C ARG A 90 -18.29 2.98 14.78
N ASP A 91 -17.36 2.28 15.43
CA ASP A 91 -16.60 2.83 16.54
C ASP A 91 -15.52 3.83 16.08
N PHE A 92 -15.41 4.13 14.78
CA PHE A 92 -14.44 5.06 14.19
C PHE A 92 -15.11 6.22 13.46
N ALA A 93 -16.44 6.35 13.57
CA ALA A 93 -17.21 7.33 12.81
C ALA A 93 -16.95 8.79 13.23
N ASP A 94 -16.46 8.99 14.44
CA ASP A 94 -16.02 10.27 15.00
C ASP A 94 -14.61 10.67 14.56
N LEU A 95 -13.89 9.83 13.80
CA LEU A 95 -12.51 10.08 13.41
C LEU A 95 -12.37 10.43 11.93
N THR A 96 -11.35 11.22 11.63
CA THR A 96 -10.79 11.28 10.27
C THR A 96 -9.70 10.22 10.15
N ILE A 97 -9.77 9.42 9.09
CA ILE A 97 -8.81 8.37 8.81
C ILE A 97 -7.83 8.86 7.74
N GLY A 98 -6.56 9.02 8.15
CA GLY A 98 -5.47 9.32 7.23
C GLY A 98 -5.09 8.07 6.43
N VAL A 99 -5.06 8.18 5.09
CA VAL A 99 -4.66 7.11 4.17
C VAL A 99 -3.44 7.52 3.33
N ASN A 100 -2.55 6.57 3.06
CA ASN A 100 -1.46 6.77 2.12
C ASN A 100 -1.99 6.71 0.68
N LEU A 101 -1.83 7.81 -0.07
CA LEU A 101 -2.24 7.84 -1.47
C LEU A 101 -1.49 6.76 -2.26
N GLY A 102 -2.24 5.99 -3.05
CA GLY A 102 -1.68 4.92 -3.88
C GLY A 102 -1.69 3.53 -3.21
N PHE A 103 -1.92 3.44 -1.90
CA PHE A 103 -2.05 2.15 -1.21
C PHE A 103 -3.36 1.45 -1.62
N LEU A 104 -3.37 0.14 -1.43
CA LEU A 104 -4.61 -0.63 -1.42
C LEU A 104 -5.32 -0.39 -0.10
N LEU A 105 -6.59 0.00 -0.20
CA LEU A 105 -7.48 0.16 0.94
C LEU A 105 -8.44 -1.02 0.96
N SER A 106 -8.84 -1.46 2.14
CA SER A 106 -9.79 -2.58 2.27
C SER A 106 -11.18 -2.18 1.74
N ASP A 107 -11.90 -3.13 1.14
CA ASP A 107 -13.26 -2.91 0.67
C ASP A 107 -14.18 -2.40 1.77
N ARG A 108 -14.00 -2.91 3.00
CA ARG A 108 -14.75 -2.49 4.18
C ARG A 108 -14.55 -1.01 4.50
N LEU A 109 -13.31 -0.50 4.42
CA LEU A 109 -13.03 0.93 4.60
C LEU A 109 -13.64 1.76 3.46
N MET A 110 -13.43 1.32 2.22
CA MET A 110 -13.94 2.02 1.04
C MET A 110 -15.46 2.09 1.02
N GLN A 111 -16.14 1.03 1.46
CA GLN A 111 -17.59 1.01 1.62
C GLN A 111 -18.04 1.95 2.74
N ALA A 112 -17.38 1.91 3.91
CA ALA A 112 -17.70 2.78 5.03
C ALA A 112 -17.56 4.27 4.66
N SER A 113 -16.54 4.62 3.89
CA SER A 113 -16.34 5.98 3.39
C SER A 113 -17.42 6.38 2.39
N ARG A 114 -17.77 5.51 1.44
CA ARG A 114 -18.86 5.76 0.48
C ARG A 114 -20.22 5.95 1.16
N GLN A 115 -20.42 5.30 2.30
CA GLN A 115 -21.64 5.44 3.12
C GLN A 115 -21.59 6.66 4.07
N GLY A 116 -20.51 7.43 4.08
CA GLY A 116 -20.34 8.58 4.97
C GLY A 116 -20.12 8.21 6.44
N ILE A 117 -19.84 6.94 6.75
CA ILE A 117 -19.62 6.49 8.13
C ILE A 117 -18.25 6.96 8.64
N VAL A 118 -17.24 6.97 7.77
CA VAL A 118 -15.89 7.45 8.11
C VAL A 118 -15.40 8.46 7.08
N LYS A 119 -14.63 9.45 7.54
CA LYS A 119 -13.97 10.42 6.66
C LYS A 119 -12.57 9.91 6.28
N LEU A 120 -12.23 9.98 5.00
CA LEU A 120 -10.88 9.66 4.50
C LEU A 120 -10.16 10.93 4.05
N GLU A 121 -8.90 11.08 4.44
CA GLU A 121 -8.02 12.14 3.97
C GLU A 121 -6.62 11.62 3.66
N ALA A 122 -5.89 12.31 2.78
CA ALA A 122 -4.48 12.01 2.55
C ALA A 122 -3.71 12.19 3.87
N ALA A 123 -2.86 11.21 4.24
CA ALA A 123 -2.19 11.20 5.54
C ALA A 123 -1.43 12.49 5.86
N LEU A 124 -0.79 13.13 4.85
CA LEU A 124 -0.10 14.41 5.04
C LEU A 124 -1.03 15.55 5.46
N GLU A 125 -2.25 15.59 4.92
CA GLU A 125 -3.25 16.61 5.26
C GLU A 125 -3.92 16.30 6.58
N ALA A 126 -4.25 15.03 6.79
CA ALA A 126 -4.77 14.50 8.04
C ALA A 126 -3.85 14.80 9.25
N MET A 127 -2.53 14.85 9.03
CA MET A 127 -1.53 15.18 10.07
C MET A 127 -1.51 16.65 10.48
N LYS A 128 -2.04 17.56 9.66
CA LYS A 128 -2.11 19.00 9.98
C LYS A 128 -3.31 19.34 10.88
N MET A 129 -4.28 18.43 10.98
CA MET A 129 -5.45 18.56 11.84
C MET A 129 -5.18 17.86 13.18
N SER A 130 -5.21 18.59 14.30
CA SER A 130 -4.86 18.07 15.63
C SER A 130 -5.96 17.18 16.26
N GLY A 131 -5.53 16.20 17.08
CA GLY A 131 -6.29 15.65 18.21
C GLY A 131 -6.91 14.26 18.05
N GLU A 132 -7.68 14.00 16.98
CA GLU A 132 -8.56 12.82 16.90
C GLU A 132 -8.35 12.03 15.60
N MET A 133 -7.18 11.41 15.48
CA MET A 133 -6.74 10.82 14.21
C MET A 133 -6.39 9.34 14.33
N ALA A 134 -6.95 8.56 13.41
CA ALA A 134 -6.51 7.20 13.11
C ALA A 134 -5.79 7.20 11.76
N ARG A 135 -4.69 6.44 11.64
CA ARG A 135 -3.97 6.25 10.39
C ARG A 135 -4.13 4.83 9.92
N ILE A 136 -4.41 4.66 8.64
CA ILE A 136 -4.20 3.37 8.01
C ILE A 136 -2.76 3.34 7.52
N VAL A 137 -1.96 2.55 8.22
CA VAL A 137 -0.66 2.14 7.72
C VAL A 137 -0.88 0.70 7.27
N GLY A 138 -0.59 0.42 5.99
CA GLY A 138 -0.38 -0.95 5.58
C GLY A 138 0.88 -1.41 6.30
N ASP A 139 0.72 -2.06 7.45
CA ASP A 139 1.84 -2.67 8.13
C ASP A 139 2.07 -4.04 7.50
N TYR A 140 3.31 -4.25 7.06
CA TYR A 140 3.80 -5.54 6.63
C TYR A 140 4.04 -6.37 7.90
N LEU A 141 2.97 -6.87 8.52
CA LEU A 141 3.10 -7.81 9.62
C LEU A 141 3.55 -9.17 9.09
N HIS A 142 4.87 -9.37 9.18
CA HIS A 142 5.71 -10.58 9.22
C HIS A 142 5.32 -11.80 8.39
#